data_AF-A0A2A2QK95-F1
#
_entry.id   AF-A0A2A2QK95-F1
#
_cell.length_a   1.000
_cell.length_b   1.000
_cell.length_c   1.000
_cell.angle_alpha   90.00
_cell.angle_beta   90.00
_cell.angle_gamma   90.00
#
_symmetry.space_group_name_H-M   'P 1'
#
loop_
_entity.id
_entity.type
_entity.pdbx_description
1 polymer ?
#
loop_
_entity_poly.entity_id
_entity_poly.type
_entity_poly.pdbx_seq_one_letter_code
_entity_poly.pdbx_strand_id
1 'polypeptide(L)' 'MIPSTFTVFCQQADQLGTLHIDSVEAPDLESAILAGREQCLADWNGDNSGSDAPFTLEDIHCLGVAAGDVRILHWEDQAD' A
#
# COMPACT_ATOMS: atom_id res chain seq x y z
N MET A 1 -18.71 12.24 6.37
CA MET A 1 -18.77 11.12 5.42
C MET A 1 -18.37 9.88 6.19
N ILE A 2 -19.06 8.75 6.05
CA ILE A 2 -18.65 7.50 6.72
C ILE A 2 -17.50 6.94 5.87
N PRO A 3 -16.32 6.66 6.44
CA PRO A 3 -15.21 6.09 5.68
C PRO A 3 -15.61 4.73 5.10
N SER A 4 -15.15 4.46 3.88
CA SER A 4 -15.32 3.17 3.21
C SER A 4 -14.02 2.37 3.33
N THR A 5 -14.14 1.05 3.31
CA THR A 5 -13.00 0.14 3.22
C THR A 5 -12.53 0.05 1.78
N PHE A 6 -11.22 0.15 1.60
CA PHE A 6 -10.53 -0.04 0.33
C PHE A 6 -9.40 -1.04 0.50
N THR A 7 -9.19 -1.88 -0.49
CA THR A 7 -7.97 -2.69 -0.62
C THR A 7 -7.03 -1.98 -1.58
N VAL A 8 -5.82 -1.67 -1.13
CA VAL A 8 -4.81 -0.92 -1.88
C VAL A 8 -3.63 -1.84 -2.18
N PHE A 9 -3.14 -1.76 -3.42
CA PHE A 9 -2.04 -2.56 -3.93
C PHE A 9 -0.85 -1.63 -4.16
N CYS A 10 0.26 -1.87 -3.46
CA CYS A 10 1.46 -1.06 -3.50
C CYS A 10 2.67 -1.88 -3.95
N GLN A 11 3.61 -1.22 -4.63
CA GLN A 11 4.90 -1.78 -5.03
C GLN A 11 5.98 -0.73 -4.86
N GLN A 12 7.24 -1.17 -4.80
CA GLN A 12 8.37 -0.28 -4.81
C GLN A 12 8.47 0.38 -6.19
N ALA A 13 8.77 1.67 -6.23
CA ALA A 13 8.78 2.46 -7.45
C ALA A 13 9.82 1.96 -8.49
N ASP A 14 10.85 1.23 -8.04
CA ASP A 14 11.84 0.59 -8.91
C ASP A 14 11.36 -0.73 -9.53
N GLN A 15 10.14 -1.18 -9.21
CA GLN A 15 9.51 -2.43 -9.68
C GLN A 15 10.24 -3.71 -9.25
N LEU A 16 11.23 -3.62 -8.36
CA LEU A 16 11.99 -4.77 -7.85
C LEU A 16 11.42 -5.31 -6.53
N GLY A 17 10.54 -4.54 -5.89
CA GLY A 17 9.91 -4.91 -4.63
C GLY A 17 8.70 -5.85 -4.81
N THR A 18 8.46 -6.64 -3.76
CA THR A 18 7.24 -7.46 -3.58
C THR A 18 5.99 -6.59 -3.60
N LEU A 19 4.87 -7.15 -4.05
CA LEU A 19 3.58 -6.48 -3.99
C LEU A 19 3.06 -6.50 -2.54
N HIS A 20 2.77 -5.32 -2.01
CA HIS A 20 2.13 -5.10 -0.72
C HIS A 20 0.64 -4.88 -0.96
N ILE A 21 -0.20 -5.57 -0.18
CA ILE A 21 -1.64 -5.45 -0.31
C ILE A 21 -2.25 -5.33 1.08
N ASP A 22 -3.00 -4.26 1.31
CA ASP A 22 -3.64 -4.03 2.60
C ASP A 22 -4.99 -3.33 2.48
N SER A 23 -5.76 -3.39 3.56
CA SER A 23 -7.07 -2.78 3.69
C SER A 23 -6.99 -1.50 4.54
N VAL A 24 -7.48 -0.40 3.99
CA VAL A 24 -7.50 0.91 4.66
C VAL A 24 -8.91 1.48 4.70
N GLU A 25 -9.19 2.28 5.72
CA GLU A 25 -10.42 3.07 5.81
C GLU A 25 -10.15 4.49 5.32
N ALA A 26 -10.95 4.97 4.35
CA ALA A 26 -10.78 6.32 3.80
C ALA A 26 -12.13 6.92 3.34
N PRO A 27 -12.26 8.26 3.29
CA PRO A 27 -13.47 8.91 2.81
C PRO A 27 -13.64 8.85 1.28
N ASP A 28 -12.54 8.75 0.53
CA ASP A 28 -12.51 8.78 -0.94
C ASP A 28 -11.26 8.07 -1.48
N LEU A 29 -11.19 7.96 -2.82
CA LEU A 29 -10.11 7.26 -3.53
C LEU A 29 -8.73 7.91 -3.30
N GLU A 30 -8.64 9.24 -3.33
CA GLU A 30 -7.36 9.95 -3.16
C GLU A 30 -6.79 9.70 -1.76
N SER A 31 -7.66 9.77 -0.75
CA SER A 31 -7.31 9.46 0.64
C SER A 31 -6.95 7.98 0.82
N ALA A 32 -7.63 7.06 0.12
CA ALA A 32 -7.30 5.62 0.15
C ALA A 32 -5.91 5.35 -0.45
N ILE A 33 -5.58 6.00 -1.57
CA ILE A 33 -4.26 5.88 -2.20
C ILE A 33 -3.16 6.36 -1.23
N LEU A 34 -3.36 7.50 -0.59
CA LEU A 34 -2.39 8.02 0.38
C LEU A 34 -2.25 7.06 1.57
N ALA A 35 -3.37 6.68 2.19
CA ALA A 35 -3.38 5.80 3.35
C ALA A 35 -2.74 4.43 3.06
N GLY A 36 -3.02 3.83 1.90
CA GLY A 36 -2.40 2.56 1.51
C GLY A 36 -0.88 2.68 1.31
N ARG A 37 -0.41 3.79 0.73
CA ARG A 37 1.04 4.05 0.60
C ARG A 37 1.71 4.27 1.96
N GLU A 38 1.06 4.99 2.87
CA GLU A 38 1.58 5.21 4.23
C GLU A 38 1.64 3.91 5.03
N GLN A 39 0.62 3.05 4.90
CA GLN A 39 0.60 1.74 5.54
C GLN A 39 1.70 0.81 4.99
N CYS A 40 1.84 0.75 3.66
CA CYS A 40 2.94 0.01 3.01
C CYS A 40 4.32 0.52 3.49
N LEU A 41 4.49 1.85 3.56
CA LEU A 41 5.73 2.47 4.03
C LEU A 41 6.03 2.08 5.48
N ALA A 42 5.02 2.12 6.35
CA ALA A 42 5.16 1.74 7.76
C ALA A 42 5.57 0.27 7.90
N ASP A 43 4.95 -0.63 7.13
CA ASP A 43 5.27 -2.06 7.17
C ASP A 43 6.68 -2.36 6.65
N TRP A 44 7.14 -1.66 5.61
CA TRP A 44 8.45 -1.87 5.01
C TRP A 44 9.59 -1.27 5.81
N ASN A 45 9.37 -0.10 6.41
CA ASN A 45 10.35 0.51 7.29
C ASN A 45 10.37 -0.17 8.67
N GLY A 46 9.26 -0.77 9.10
CA GLY A 46 9.13 -1.36 10.43
C GLY A 46 9.37 -0.33 11.53
N ASP A 47 10.25 -0.66 12.48
CA ASP A 47 10.62 0.26 13.57
C ASP A 47 11.60 1.37 13.13
N ASN A 48 12.10 1.33 11.89
CA ASN A 48 13.04 2.34 11.39
C ASN A 48 12.30 3.66 11.09
N SER A 49 12.87 4.77 11.54
CA SER A 49 12.30 6.10 11.31
C SER A 49 13.42 7.15 11.11
N GLY A 50 13.06 8.31 10.56
CA GLY A 50 14.03 9.39 10.33
C GLY A 50 15.12 8.98 9.32
N SER A 51 16.39 9.18 9.69
CA SER A 51 17.54 8.84 8.83
C SER A 51 17.77 7.34 8.64
N ASP A 52 17.19 6.52 9.51
CA ASP A 52 17.40 5.07 9.51
C ASP A 52 16.32 4.35 8.67
N ALA A 53 15.28 5.07 8.25
CA ALA A 53 14.23 4.54 7.38
C ALA A 53 14.77 4.29 5.96
N PRO A 54 14.72 3.04 5.45
CA PRO A 54 15.23 2.71 4.12
C PRO A 54 14.38 3.29 2.98
N PHE A 55 13.08 3.51 3.20
CA PHE A 55 12.15 3.98 2.18
C PHE A 55 11.45 5.27 2.61
N THR A 56 11.05 6.04 1.60
CA THR A 56 10.17 7.19 1.70
C THR A 56 8.87 6.94 0.95
N LEU A 57 7.89 7.82 1.12
CA LEU A 57 6.61 7.68 0.41
C LEU A 57 6.78 7.72 -1.12
N GLU A 58 7.80 8.43 -1.63
CA GLU A 58 8.12 8.51 -3.07
C GLU A 58 8.54 7.15 -3.64
N ASP A 59 9.09 6.27 -2.80
CA ASP A 59 9.50 4.92 -3.17
C ASP A 59 8.30 3.96 -3.24
N ILE A 60 7.11 4.38 -2.80
CA ILE A 60 5.89 3.55 -2.81
C ILE A 60 4.95 3.98 -3.93
N HIS A 61 4.75 3.09 -4.90
CA HIS A 61 3.81 3.27 -6.01
C HIS A 61 2.50 2.54 -5.74
N CYS A 62 1.36 3.20 -5.93
CA CYS A 62 0.04 2.56 -5.86
C CYS A 62 -0.34 2.05 -7.25
N LEU A 63 -0.53 0.73 -7.37
CA LEU A 63 -0.89 0.06 -8.62
C LEU A 63 -2.39 -0.05 -8.83
N GLY A 64 -3.14 -0.12 -7.73
CA GLY A 64 -4.57 -0.34 -7.80
C GLY A 64 -5.27 -0.11 -6.47
N VAL A 65 -6.57 0.13 -6.56
CA VAL A 65 -7.47 0.25 -5.42
C VAL A 65 -8.77 -0.48 -5.77
N ALA A 66 -9.24 -1.34 -4.87
CA ALA A 66 -10.55 -1.94 -4.93
C ALA A 66 -11.41 -1.40 -3.77
N ALA A 67 -12.69 -1.11 -4.04
CA ALA A 67 -13.62 -0.61 -3.04
C ALA A 67 -14.50 -1.74 -2.48
N GLY A 68 -14.78 -1.67 -1.19
CA GLY A 68 -15.57 -2.67 -0.46
C GLY A 68 -14.70 -3.72 0.23
N ASP A 69 -15.35 -4.74 0.77
CA ASP A 69 -14.68 -5.85 1.46
C ASP A 69 -14.18 -6.88 0.44
N VAL A 70 -12.89 -6.80 0.10
CA VAL A 70 -12.25 -7.71 -0.84
C VAL A 70 -11.48 -8.78 -0.07
N ARG A 71 -11.89 -10.02 -0.26
CA ARG A 71 -11.18 -11.18 0.30
C ARG A 71 -10.20 -11.74 -0.71
N ILE A 72 -8.91 -11.50 -0.50
CA ILE A 72 -7.84 -12.10 -1.29
C ILE A 72 -7.66 -13.56 -0.86
N LEU A 73 -7.95 -14.49 -1.77
CA LEU A 73 -7.86 -15.93 -1.49
C LEU A 73 -6.52 -16.54 -1.89
N HIS A 74 -5.91 -15.99 -2.95
CA HIS A 74 -4.64 -16.43 -3.47
C HIS A 74 -3.99 -15.28 -4.25
N TRP A 75 -2.67 -15.18 -4.12
CA TRP A 75 -1.84 -14.21 -4.80
C TRP A 75 -0.46 -14.83 -5.02
N GLU A 76 0.09 -14.66 -6.21
CA GLU A 76 1.42 -15.13 -6.58
C GLU A 76 2.07 -14.07 -7.49
N ASP A 77 3.14 -13.46 -6.99
CA ASP A 77 3.96 -12.53 -7.77
C ASP A 77 4.74 -13.30 -8.84
N GLN A 78 4.67 -12.86 -10.09
CA GLN A 78 5.63 -13.26 -11.11
C GLN A 78 6.70 -12.19 -11.22
N ALA A 79 7.95 -12.55 -10.92
CA ALA A 79 9.09 -11.74 -11.33
C ALA A 79 9.31 -11.94 -12.84
N ASP A 80 9.61 -10.86 -13.56
CA ASP A 80 10.08 -10.90 -14.96
C ASP A 80 11.44 -11.63 -15.08
#